data_AF-A0A9P6LXG0-F1
#
_entry.id   AF-A0A9P6LXG0-F1
#
_cell.length_a   1.000
_cell.length_b   1.000
_cell.length_c   1.000
_cell.angle_alpha   90.00
_cell.angle_beta   90.00
_cell.angle_gamma   90.00
#
_symmetry.space_group_name_H-M   'P 1'
#
loop_
_entity.id
_entity.type
_entity.pdbx_description
1 polymer ?
#
loop_
_entity_poly.entity_id
_entity_poly.type
_entity_poly.pdbx_seq_one_letter_code
_entity_poly.pdbx_strand_id
1 'polypeptide(L)'
;LRSKRLAPVLIKEVTRRTHLEGIFQAVYTAGVVLPKPMATCRYNHRSLNPKKLITDFFSFYSLPSTVINNPTYSTLNAAYSYYYAVQSPSDDELNKITDSDERKRTRDEAIKDRLNMLMQDALILARRFDFDVFNALNLMDNELFTENLKFGPGDGYLHYYLYNWRCREIEGHKVGLVML
;
A
#
# COMPACT_ATOMS: atom_id res chain seq x y z
N LEU A 1 -2.59 -18.86 -24.91
CA LEU A 1 -1.16 -18.82 -24.52
C LEU A 1 -0.92 -19.09 -23.03
N ARG A 2 -1.73 -18.55 -22.10
CA ARG A 2 -1.63 -18.82 -20.65
C ARG A 2 -1.64 -20.31 -20.25
N SER A 3 -2.34 -21.18 -20.99
CA SER A 3 -2.38 -22.64 -20.76
C SER A 3 -1.14 -23.41 -21.22
N LYS A 4 -0.20 -22.79 -21.93
CA LYS A 4 0.96 -23.49 -22.53
C LYS A 4 2.19 -23.59 -21.61
N ARG A 5 2.04 -23.34 -20.30
CA ARG A 5 3.13 -23.40 -19.29
C ARG A 5 4.40 -22.61 -19.68
N LEU A 6 4.23 -21.49 -20.39
CA LEU A 6 5.34 -20.66 -20.85
C LEU A 6 6.06 -19.94 -19.69
N ALA A 7 5.30 -19.46 -18.69
CA ALA A 7 5.85 -18.74 -17.55
C ALA A 7 6.89 -19.55 -16.75
N PRO A 8 6.66 -20.85 -16.41
CA PRO A 8 7.68 -21.69 -15.80
C PRO A 8 8.99 -21.82 -16.61
N VAL A 9 8.91 -21.86 -17.95
CA VAL A 9 10.11 -21.97 -18.81
C VAL A 9 10.89 -20.66 -18.82
N LEU A 10 10.20 -19.52 -18.87
CA LEU A 10 10.81 -18.20 -18.79
C LEU A 10 11.48 -17.96 -17.44
N ILE A 11 10.83 -18.34 -16.33
CA ILE A 11 11.41 -18.25 -14.99
C ILE A 11 12.73 -19.06 -14.93
N LYS A 12 12.73 -20.31 -15.43
CA LYS A 12 13.93 -21.16 -15.46
C LYS A 12 15.06 -20.54 -16.27
N GLU A 13 14.76 -19.98 -17.44
CA GLU A 13 15.78 -19.39 -18.31
C GLU A 13 16.37 -18.12 -17.70
N VAL A 14 15.56 -17.28 -17.06
CA VAL A 14 16.05 -16.11 -16.32
C VAL A 14 16.95 -16.53 -15.15
N THR A 15 16.53 -17.52 -14.35
CA THR A 15 17.37 -18.07 -13.27
C THR A 15 18.69 -18.66 -13.80
N ARG A 16 18.66 -19.36 -14.93
CA ARG A 16 19.88 -19.91 -15.54
C ARG A 16 20.86 -18.79 -15.92
N ARG A 17 20.37 -17.70 -16.51
CA ARG A 17 21.21 -16.55 -16.89
C ARG A 17 21.81 -15.84 -15.68
N THR A 18 21.05 -15.65 -14.60
CA THR A 18 21.58 -15.01 -13.38
C THR A 18 22.66 -15.86 -12.69
N HIS A 19 22.51 -17.19 -12.72
CA HIS A 19 23.53 -18.09 -12.17
C HIS A 19 24.85 -18.05 -12.95
N LEU A 20 24.82 -17.83 -14.26
CA LEU A 20 26.05 -17.68 -15.07
C LEU A 20 26.84 -16.43 -14.68
N GLU A 21 26.17 -15.42 -14.15
CA GLU A 21 26.77 -14.19 -13.61
C GLU A 21 27.10 -14.30 -12.10
N GLY A 22 26.96 -15.49 -11.50
CA GLY A 22 27.28 -15.75 -10.08
C GLY A 22 26.25 -15.22 -9.07
N ILE A 23 25.04 -14.87 -9.51
CA ILE A 23 23.97 -14.35 -8.65
C ILE A 23 22.95 -15.45 -8.37
N PHE A 24 22.81 -15.86 -7.11
CA PHE A 24 21.98 -17.00 -6.69
C PHE A 24 20.79 -16.62 -5.79
N GLN A 25 20.62 -15.32 -5.48
CA GLN A 25 19.49 -14.79 -4.73
C GLN A 25 18.68 -13.82 -5.59
N ALA A 26 17.38 -13.76 -5.34
CA ALA A 26 16.46 -12.87 -6.02
C ALA A 26 15.41 -12.34 -5.04
N VAL A 27 14.75 -11.25 -5.40
CA VAL A 27 13.59 -10.71 -4.70
C VAL A 27 12.56 -10.38 -5.76
N TYR A 28 11.29 -10.71 -5.53
CA TYR A 28 10.21 -10.42 -6.46
C TYR A 28 8.90 -10.15 -5.74
N THR A 29 8.00 -9.49 -6.46
CA THR A 29 6.69 -9.05 -5.98
C THR A 29 5.62 -9.79 -6.79
N ALA A 30 4.45 -10.04 -6.22
CA ALA A 30 3.34 -10.62 -6.97
C ALA A 30 2.01 -10.11 -6.41
N GLY A 31 1.08 -9.76 -7.30
CA GLY A 31 -0.31 -9.43 -6.92
C GLY A 31 -1.17 -10.65 -6.60
N VAL A 32 -0.62 -11.86 -6.70
CA VAL A 32 -1.29 -13.15 -6.42
C VAL A 32 -0.54 -13.94 -5.36
N VAL A 33 -1.26 -14.72 -4.57
CA VAL A 33 -0.67 -15.57 -3.52
C VAL A 33 0.19 -16.65 -4.15
N LEU A 34 1.48 -16.64 -3.84
CA LEU A 34 2.39 -17.76 -4.05
C LEU A 34 2.69 -18.45 -2.71
N PRO A 35 3.41 -19.59 -2.69
CA PRO A 35 3.80 -20.23 -1.44
C PRO A 35 4.91 -19.45 -0.71
N LYS A 36 4.79 -19.33 0.63
CA LYS A 36 5.75 -18.69 1.56
C LYS A 36 6.01 -17.19 1.32
N PRO A 37 5.00 -16.35 1.56
CA PRO A 37 5.21 -14.91 1.63
C PRO A 37 6.14 -14.59 2.79
N MET A 38 7.06 -13.64 2.61
CA MET A 38 7.92 -13.20 3.70
C MET A 38 7.51 -11.86 4.29
N ALA A 39 6.88 -10.91 3.56
CA ALA A 39 6.43 -9.66 4.18
C ALA A 39 5.50 -8.82 3.30
N THR A 40 4.28 -8.48 3.78
CA THR A 40 3.17 -7.85 3.00
C THR A 40 3.09 -6.31 2.89
N CYS A 41 3.61 -5.69 1.82
CA CYS A 41 4.11 -4.30 1.69
C CYS A 41 3.48 -3.29 0.61
N ARG A 42 2.50 -2.38 0.86
CA ARG A 42 2.01 -1.32 -0.11
C ARG A 42 2.37 0.16 0.23
N TYR A 43 2.27 1.10 -0.76
CA TYR A 43 3.21 2.06 -1.41
C TYR A 43 3.85 3.40 -0.79
N ASN A 44 5.14 3.84 -1.00
CA ASN A 44 5.78 5.04 -0.35
C ASN A 44 6.80 5.84 -1.24
N HIS A 45 6.92 7.16 -1.04
CA HIS A 45 7.59 8.19 -1.89
C HIS A 45 8.12 9.37 -0.98
N ARG A 46 8.83 10.40 -1.48
CA ARG A 46 9.41 11.53 -0.67
C ARG A 46 9.08 12.91 -1.25
N SER A 47 8.64 13.86 -0.41
CA SER A 47 8.41 15.26 -0.81
C SER A 47 9.69 16.12 -0.76
N LEU A 48 9.85 17.02 -1.74
CA LEU A 48 11.12 17.72 -2.04
C LEU A 48 11.17 19.19 -1.57
N ASN A 49 10.16 19.73 -0.87
CA ASN A 49 10.15 21.15 -0.48
C ASN A 49 9.70 21.40 0.99
N PRO A 50 10.65 21.59 1.94
CA PRO A 50 10.36 21.72 3.38
C PRO A 50 10.20 23.16 3.91
N LYS A 51 10.27 24.22 3.08
CA LYS A 51 10.22 25.63 3.58
C LYS A 51 8.82 26.19 3.80
N LYS A 52 7.78 25.43 3.48
CA LYS A 52 6.40 25.68 3.91
C LYS A 52 6.11 24.53 4.87
N LEU A 53 5.80 24.79 6.14
CA LEU A 53 5.58 23.71 7.11
C LEU A 53 4.36 22.90 6.66
N ILE A 54 4.59 21.81 5.93
CA ILE A 54 3.57 20.87 5.51
C ILE A 54 3.22 20.08 6.77
N THR A 55 2.11 20.45 7.39
CA THR A 55 1.58 19.74 8.57
C THR A 55 1.04 18.38 8.15
N ASP A 56 0.44 18.31 6.96
CA ASP A 56 -0.22 17.13 6.41
C ASP A 56 -0.02 17.03 4.90
N PHE A 57 0.01 15.80 4.41
CA PHE A 57 0.14 15.52 3.00
C PHE A 57 -0.53 14.18 2.68
N PHE A 58 -1.09 14.04 1.48
CA PHE A 58 -1.45 12.74 0.91
C PHE A 58 -1.03 12.66 -0.55
N SER A 59 -0.93 11.43 -1.06
CA SER A 59 -0.69 11.13 -2.45
C SER A 59 -1.38 9.85 -2.86
N PHE A 60 -1.80 9.83 -4.12
CA PHE A 60 -2.39 8.69 -4.79
C PHE A 60 -1.83 8.60 -6.21
N TYR A 61 -1.83 7.40 -6.78
CA TYR A 61 -1.46 7.18 -8.18
C TYR A 61 -2.67 6.76 -9.00
N SER A 62 -2.64 7.10 -10.29
CA SER A 62 -3.65 6.70 -11.26
C SER A 62 -3.27 5.38 -11.88
N LEU A 63 -4.22 4.44 -11.92
CA LEU A 63 -4.09 3.20 -12.68
C LEU A 63 -5.34 3.01 -13.55
N PRO A 64 -5.32 3.52 -14.79
CA PRO A 64 -6.42 3.31 -15.72
C PRO A 64 -6.48 1.84 -16.13
N SER A 65 -7.66 1.24 -16.00
CA SER A 65 -7.91 -0.17 -16.31
C SER A 65 -8.94 -0.30 -17.41
N THR A 66 -8.74 -1.23 -18.36
CA THR A 66 -9.72 -1.48 -19.43
C THR A 66 -10.86 -2.35 -18.91
N VAL A 67 -12.10 -1.92 -19.16
CA VAL A 67 -13.30 -2.68 -18.82
C VAL A 67 -13.60 -3.66 -19.96
N ILE A 68 -13.61 -4.95 -19.66
CA ILE A 68 -13.88 -6.00 -20.64
C ILE A 68 -15.40 -6.15 -20.82
N ASN A 69 -15.87 -6.19 -22.07
CA ASN A 69 -17.26 -6.45 -22.44
C ASN A 69 -18.30 -5.46 -21.89
N ASN A 70 -17.95 -4.18 -21.73
CA ASN A 70 -18.92 -3.13 -21.41
C ASN A 70 -19.11 -2.19 -22.62
N PRO A 71 -20.33 -2.08 -23.18
CA PRO A 71 -20.60 -1.25 -24.35
C PRO A 71 -20.62 0.26 -24.05
N THR A 72 -20.75 0.64 -22.78
CA THR A 72 -20.94 2.04 -22.35
C THR A 72 -19.65 2.66 -21.81
N TYR A 73 -18.82 1.89 -21.11
CA TYR A 73 -17.57 2.36 -20.50
C TYR A 73 -16.40 1.47 -20.89
N SER A 74 -15.34 2.06 -21.46
CA SER A 74 -14.15 1.34 -21.92
C SER A 74 -13.00 1.35 -20.93
N THR A 75 -12.94 2.36 -20.07
CA THR A 75 -11.86 2.58 -19.09
C THR A 75 -12.43 2.91 -17.73
N LEU A 76 -11.86 2.30 -16.69
CA LEU A 76 -12.08 2.61 -15.29
C LEU A 76 -10.83 3.32 -14.75
N ASN A 77 -10.98 4.57 -14.33
CA ASN A 77 -9.91 5.35 -13.73
C ASN A 77 -9.95 5.17 -12.22
N ALA A 78 -9.09 4.28 -11.73
CA ALA A 78 -8.93 4.05 -10.30
C ALA A 78 -7.76 4.86 -9.73
N ALA A 79 -8.03 5.62 -8.68
CA ALA A 79 -6.99 6.21 -7.84
C ALA A 79 -6.63 5.21 -6.74
N TYR A 80 -5.35 5.08 -6.44
CA TYR A 80 -4.87 4.22 -5.36
C TYR A 80 -4.12 5.06 -4.36
N SER A 81 -4.59 5.06 -3.10
CA SER A 81 -3.89 5.69 -1.98
C SER A 81 -2.47 5.13 -1.91
N TYR A 82 -1.51 6.04 -2.10
CA TYR A 82 -0.09 5.75 -2.19
C TYR A 82 0.46 5.92 -0.76
N TYR A 83 0.70 7.16 -0.27
CA TYR A 83 1.00 7.43 1.15
C TYR A 83 0.39 8.74 1.62
N TYR A 84 0.36 8.92 2.94
CA TYR A 84 0.04 10.17 3.60
C TYR A 84 1.00 10.40 4.77
N ALA A 85 1.09 11.66 5.20
CA ALA A 85 1.78 12.07 6.40
C ALA A 85 0.84 12.98 7.18
N VAL A 86 0.70 12.71 8.46
CA VAL A 86 -0.08 13.51 9.41
C VAL A 86 0.82 13.84 10.58
N GLN A 87 0.76 15.07 11.09
CA GLN A 87 1.51 15.40 12.30
C GLN A 87 0.95 14.63 13.49
N SER A 88 1.83 13.84 14.09
CA SER A 88 1.58 13.10 15.32
C SER A 88 1.88 13.99 16.54
N PRO A 89 1.30 13.67 17.71
CA PRO A 89 1.77 14.21 18.99
C PRO A 89 3.28 14.04 19.17
N SER A 90 3.88 14.90 19.99
CA SER A 90 5.32 14.88 20.22
C SER A 90 5.78 13.58 20.86
N ASP A 91 6.95 13.09 20.45
CA ASP A 91 7.54 11.86 21.01
C ASP A 91 7.72 11.98 22.54
N ASP A 92 7.97 13.18 23.05
CA ASP A 92 8.12 13.45 24.49
C ASP A 92 6.84 13.20 25.30
N GLU A 93 5.66 13.40 24.70
CA GLU A 93 4.37 13.10 25.34
C GLU A 93 4.06 11.61 25.26
N LEU A 94 4.33 10.98 24.10
CA LEU A 94 4.10 9.56 23.91
C LEU A 94 5.04 8.68 24.75
N ASN A 95 6.31 9.10 24.92
CA ASN A 95 7.32 8.34 25.64
C ASN A 95 7.10 8.32 27.15
N LYS A 96 6.22 9.16 27.70
CA LYS A 96 5.80 9.12 29.10
C LYS A 96 4.90 7.92 29.41
N ILE A 97 4.22 7.38 28.39
CA ILE A 97 3.34 6.21 28.53
C ILE A 97 4.20 4.95 28.41
N THR A 98 4.37 4.22 29.51
CA THR A 98 5.20 3.00 29.55
C THR A 98 4.55 1.81 28.86
N ASP A 99 3.22 1.74 28.85
CA ASP A 99 2.47 0.68 28.18
C ASP A 99 2.39 0.90 26.66
N SER A 100 2.77 -0.11 25.87
CA SER A 100 2.81 0.02 24.41
C SER A 100 1.43 0.14 23.77
N ASP A 101 0.43 -0.50 24.36
CA ASP A 101 -0.93 -0.56 23.80
C ASP A 101 -1.72 0.71 24.14
N GLU A 102 -1.55 1.25 25.34
CA GLU A 102 -2.01 2.57 25.72
C GLU A 102 -1.37 3.66 24.86
N ARG A 103 -0.04 3.61 24.65
CA ARG A 103 0.66 4.57 23.80
C ARG A 103 0.13 4.60 22.37
N LYS A 104 -0.11 3.42 21.79
CA LYS A 104 -0.70 3.30 20.44
C LYS A 104 -2.10 3.90 20.40
N ARG A 105 -2.96 3.58 21.37
CA ARG A 105 -4.34 4.11 21.45
C ARG A 105 -4.36 5.63 21.54
N THR A 106 -3.57 6.21 22.44
CA THR A 106 -3.48 7.67 22.60
C THR A 106 -3.02 8.36 21.32
N ARG A 107 -2.04 7.79 20.62
CA ARG A 107 -1.59 8.29 19.31
C ARG A 107 -2.72 8.22 18.28
N ASP A 108 -3.36 7.06 18.18
CA ASP A 108 -4.40 6.79 17.19
C ASP A 108 -5.59 7.73 17.39
N GLU A 109 -6.03 7.95 18.63
CA GLU A 109 -7.05 8.93 18.98
C GLU A 109 -6.65 10.36 18.59
N ALA A 110 -5.40 10.74 18.82
CA ALA A 110 -4.92 12.08 18.49
C ALA A 110 -4.84 12.35 16.98
N ILE A 111 -4.52 11.34 16.16
CA ILE A 111 -4.38 11.51 14.70
C ILE A 111 -5.67 11.21 13.94
N LYS A 112 -6.64 10.50 14.54
CA LYS A 112 -7.85 9.99 13.87
C LYS A 112 -8.64 11.07 13.14
N ASP A 113 -9.05 12.13 13.83
CA ASP A 113 -9.89 13.17 13.24
C ASP A 113 -9.18 13.89 12.09
N ARG A 114 -7.89 14.16 12.30
CA ARG A 114 -7.06 14.85 11.33
C ARG A 114 -6.81 14.02 10.08
N LEU A 115 -6.57 12.72 10.25
CA LEU A 115 -6.42 11.78 9.14
C LEU A 115 -7.73 11.60 8.36
N ASN A 116 -8.88 11.60 9.05
CA ASN A 116 -10.18 11.59 8.40
C ASN A 116 -10.39 12.81 7.50
N MET A 117 -10.08 14.01 7.99
CA MET A 117 -10.16 15.23 7.19
C MET A 117 -9.23 15.18 5.97
N LEU A 118 -7.98 14.76 6.17
CA LEU A 118 -6.99 14.66 5.10
C LEU A 118 -7.42 13.71 3.98
N MET A 119 -7.94 12.53 4.36
CA MET A 119 -8.39 11.54 3.39
C MET A 119 -9.72 11.92 2.74
N GLN A 120 -10.58 12.66 3.44
CA GLN A 120 -11.77 13.26 2.84
C GLN A 120 -11.40 14.25 1.73
N ASP A 121 -10.41 15.10 1.95
CA ASP A 121 -9.90 16.01 0.92
C ASP A 121 -9.29 15.24 -0.27
N ALA A 122 -8.62 14.11 -0.01
CA ALA A 122 -8.12 13.23 -1.06
C ALA A 122 -9.25 12.67 -1.94
N LEU A 123 -10.37 12.25 -1.35
CA LEU A 123 -11.54 11.78 -2.09
C LEU A 123 -12.17 12.91 -2.92
N ILE A 124 -12.25 14.12 -2.37
CA ILE A 124 -12.76 15.29 -3.09
C ILE A 124 -11.87 15.61 -4.29
N LEU A 125 -10.54 15.59 -4.12
CA LEU A 125 -9.61 15.80 -5.24
C LEU A 125 -9.71 14.68 -6.28
N ALA A 126 -9.77 13.41 -5.87
CA ALA A 126 -9.94 12.30 -6.80
C ALA A 126 -11.22 12.46 -7.63
N ARG A 127 -12.33 12.88 -7.02
CA ARG A 127 -13.57 13.14 -7.76
C ARG A 127 -13.43 14.30 -8.75
N ARG A 128 -12.68 15.36 -8.40
CA ARG A 128 -12.39 16.51 -9.27
C ARG A 128 -11.49 16.16 -10.46
N PHE A 129 -10.65 15.14 -10.33
CA PHE A 129 -9.81 14.62 -11.40
C PHE A 129 -10.46 13.43 -12.16
N ASP A 130 -11.78 13.29 -12.04
CA ASP A 130 -12.58 12.27 -12.75
C ASP A 130 -12.10 10.82 -12.55
N PHE A 131 -11.65 10.52 -11.32
CA PHE A 131 -11.50 9.15 -10.88
C PHE A 131 -12.87 8.56 -10.50
N ASP A 132 -13.07 7.30 -10.87
CA ASP A 132 -14.30 6.55 -10.65
C ASP A 132 -14.33 5.88 -9.28
N VAL A 133 -13.15 5.44 -8.81
CA VAL A 133 -12.98 4.73 -7.53
C VAL A 133 -11.68 5.13 -6.86
N PHE A 134 -11.69 5.18 -5.54
CA PHE A 134 -10.51 5.43 -4.72
C PHE A 134 -10.22 4.21 -3.86
N ASN A 135 -9.14 3.51 -4.18
CA ASN A 135 -8.72 2.32 -3.50
C ASN A 135 -7.77 2.69 -2.35
N ALA A 136 -8.17 2.36 -1.13
CA ALA A 136 -7.29 2.30 0.02
C ALA A 136 -7.31 0.88 0.54
N LEU A 137 -6.18 0.44 1.02
CA LEU A 137 -5.92 -0.96 1.29
C LEU A 137 -5.71 -1.02 2.84
N ASN A 138 -5.81 -2.14 3.53
CA ASN A 138 -5.65 -2.16 5.00
C ASN A 138 -4.16 -2.21 5.45
N LEU A 139 -3.49 -1.05 5.52
CA LEU A 139 -2.11 -0.89 6.04
C LEU A 139 -2.01 0.46 6.77
N MET A 140 -0.94 0.63 7.55
CA MET A 140 -0.70 1.83 8.37
C MET A 140 -1.89 2.13 9.28
N ASP A 141 -2.28 3.40 9.38
CA ASP A 141 -3.39 3.87 10.20
C ASP A 141 -4.69 4.00 9.37
N ASN A 142 -4.80 3.29 8.23
CA ASN A 142 -5.97 3.40 7.35
C ASN A 142 -7.27 3.01 8.05
N GLU A 143 -7.21 2.07 8.99
CA GLU A 143 -8.36 1.64 9.79
C GLU A 143 -8.99 2.81 10.56
N LEU A 144 -8.25 3.89 10.83
CA LEU A 144 -8.76 5.06 11.52
C LEU A 144 -9.73 5.90 10.67
N PHE A 145 -9.71 5.77 9.34
CA PHE A 145 -10.57 6.55 8.45
C PHE A 145 -11.49 5.71 7.53
N THR A 146 -11.18 4.44 7.31
CA THR A 146 -11.90 3.61 6.32
C THR A 146 -13.39 3.50 6.64
N GLU A 147 -13.77 3.28 7.90
CA GLU A 147 -15.17 3.18 8.31
C GLU A 147 -15.91 4.52 8.15
N ASN A 148 -15.34 5.59 8.72
CA ASN A 148 -15.90 6.94 8.70
C ASN A 148 -16.09 7.49 7.27
N LEU A 149 -15.14 7.20 6.37
CA LEU A 149 -15.18 7.61 4.97
C LEU A 149 -15.85 6.57 4.06
N LYS A 150 -16.54 5.58 4.63
CA LYS A 150 -17.38 4.59 3.93
C LYS A 150 -16.62 3.75 2.90
N PHE A 151 -15.37 3.42 3.18
CA PHE A 151 -14.65 2.41 2.40
C PHE A 151 -15.28 1.03 2.66
N GLY A 152 -15.65 0.35 1.58
CA GLY A 152 -16.09 -1.03 1.63
C GLY A 152 -14.90 -2.00 1.51
N PRO A 153 -14.97 -3.20 2.12
CA PRO A 153 -13.98 -4.23 1.86
C PRO A 153 -14.03 -4.66 0.38
N GLY A 154 -12.86 -4.71 -0.25
CA GLY A 154 -12.70 -5.29 -1.59
C GLY A 154 -12.71 -6.82 -1.57
N ASP A 155 -12.70 -7.43 -2.75
CA ASP A 155 -12.65 -8.88 -2.97
C ASP A 155 -11.21 -9.44 -3.09
N GLY A 156 -10.22 -8.56 -3.24
CA GLY A 156 -8.81 -8.90 -3.46
C GLY A 156 -7.93 -8.79 -2.22
N TYR A 157 -7.02 -9.74 -2.05
CA TYR A 157 -5.96 -9.72 -1.04
C TYR A 157 -4.59 -9.54 -1.71
N LEU A 158 -3.70 -8.78 -1.05
CA LEU A 158 -2.32 -8.58 -1.50
C LEU A 158 -1.37 -9.29 -0.53
N HIS A 159 -0.49 -10.13 -1.07
CA HIS A 159 0.42 -10.99 -0.30
C HIS A 159 1.83 -10.85 -0.84
N TYR A 160 2.84 -11.03 0.01
CA TYR A 160 4.18 -10.66 -0.39
C TYR A 160 5.28 -11.56 0.10
N TYR A 161 6.26 -11.71 -0.77
CA TYR A 161 7.19 -12.80 -0.79
C TYR A 161 8.60 -12.27 -0.74
N LEU A 162 9.47 -12.95 -0.02
CA LEU A 162 10.91 -12.75 -0.15
C LEU A 162 11.50 -14.12 -0.44
N TYR A 163 12.40 -14.12 -1.41
CA TYR A 163 12.97 -15.33 -1.94
C TYR A 163 14.33 -15.55 -1.30
N ASN A 164 14.57 -16.80 -0.89
CA ASN A 164 15.80 -17.22 -0.20
C ASN A 164 16.09 -16.49 1.12
N TRP A 165 15.05 -16.05 1.86
CA TRP A 165 15.18 -15.49 3.20
C TRP A 165 14.05 -16.00 4.11
N ARG A 166 14.34 -16.25 5.39
CA ARG A 166 13.35 -16.70 6.39
C ARG A 166 12.98 -15.53 7.31
N CYS A 167 11.70 -15.30 7.53
CA CYS A 167 11.19 -14.30 8.47
C CYS A 167 9.98 -14.86 9.24
N ARG A 168 9.63 -14.22 10.36
CA ARG A 168 8.37 -14.46 11.09
C ARG A 168 7.21 -13.78 10.37
N GLU A 169 5.99 -14.22 10.64
CA GLU A 169 4.79 -13.55 10.14
C GLU A 169 4.67 -12.13 10.73
N ILE A 170 4.28 -11.17 9.89
CA ILE A 170 4.19 -9.75 10.25
C ILE A 170 2.76 -9.30 9.99
N GLU A 171 2.12 -8.72 11.00
CA GLU A 171 0.78 -8.14 10.91
C GLU A 171 0.75 -6.97 9.91
N GLY A 172 -0.37 -6.79 9.20
CA GLY A 172 -0.48 -5.78 8.14
C GLY A 172 -0.08 -4.37 8.58
N HIS A 173 -0.49 -3.95 9.78
CA HIS A 173 -0.15 -2.61 10.31
C HIS A 173 1.35 -2.40 10.60
N LYS A 174 2.16 -3.47 10.66
CA LYS A 174 3.62 -3.42 10.86
C LYS A 174 4.40 -3.35 9.55
N VAL A 175 3.71 -3.35 8.40
CA VAL A 175 4.37 -3.33 7.11
C VAL A 175 4.35 -1.95 6.46
N GLY A 176 5.53 -1.42 6.15
CA GLY A 176 5.72 -0.08 5.57
C GLY A 176 6.42 -0.04 4.20
N LEU A 177 6.75 -1.19 3.61
CA LEU A 177 7.20 -1.27 2.21
C LEU A 177 5.97 -1.38 1.31
N VAL A 178 6.15 -1.28 -0.01
CA VAL A 178 5.28 -0.55 -0.90
C VAL A 178 5.44 -0.96 -2.38
N MET A 179 4.58 -1.77 -3.05
CA MET A 179 4.90 -2.44 -4.37
C MET A 179 3.83 -2.41 -5.52
N LEU A 180 4.28 -2.30 -6.81
CA LEU A 180 3.62 -1.73 -8.07
C LEU A 180 3.45 -2.89 -9.01
#